data_AF-A0ABD3I7J8-F1
#
_entry.id   AF-A0ABD3I7J8-F1
#
_cell.length_a   1.000
_cell.length_b   1.000
_cell.length_c   1.000
_cell.angle_alpha   90.00
_cell.angle_beta   90.00
_cell.angle_gamma   90.00
#
_symmetry.space_group_name_H-M   'P 1'
#
loop_
_entity.id
_entity.type
_entity.pdbx_description
1 polymer ?
#
loop_
_entity_poly.entity_id
_entity_poly.type
_entity_poly.pdbx_seq_one_letter_code
_entity_poly.pdbx_strand_id
1 'polypeptide(L)'
;MGNWMRHLMCLVPQIARAENNCLQPMNDGLQLSTSVDFVDAISLANVVKFGLYEAVINDWVGPIKVISSMGKQRVLYILLDFEGLGSFERSEQEDMLLSILNAAFSNITIFNKKDFHLDKETEAVFQRFQNGVSLVKADSKLFRGLFHMAIKDVDNSDVEDLKKEFCSKIQQICSKSQENFLTKMYGGSVEICAMPFFNRPEYHESIRDIAVVVDEIPGSYSIGKAFLRDVKLIISQITTKD
;
A
#
# COMPACT_ATOMS: atom_id res chain seq x y z
N MET A 1 8.17 -7.29 14.92
CA MET A 1 7.09 -7.40 13.92
C MET A 1 5.89 -6.61 14.45
N GLY A 2 5.73 -5.37 13.99
CA GLY A 2 4.80 -4.40 14.57
C GLY A 2 3.35 -4.61 14.13
N ASN A 3 2.40 -4.03 14.86
CA ASN A 3 0.94 -4.11 14.63
C ASN A 3 0.49 -3.73 13.21
N TRP A 4 1.33 -3.08 12.41
CA TRP A 4 1.07 -2.76 11.00
C TRP A 4 0.98 -4.02 10.10
N MET A 5 1.72 -5.09 10.39
CA MET A 5 1.61 -6.35 9.63
C MET A 5 0.26 -7.05 9.85
N ARG A 6 -0.44 -6.75 10.96
CA ARG A 6 -1.78 -7.31 11.22
C ARG A 6 -2.80 -6.80 10.20
N HIS A 7 -2.61 -5.60 9.66
CA HIS A 7 -3.46 -5.03 8.62
C HIS A 7 -3.13 -5.58 7.22
N LEU A 8 -1.88 -6.02 6.99
CA LEU A 8 -1.49 -6.67 5.72
C LEU A 8 -2.07 -8.09 5.59
N MET A 9 -2.28 -8.78 6.71
CA MET A 9 -2.91 -10.11 6.77
C MET A 9 -4.45 -10.07 6.75
N CYS A 10 -5.07 -8.90 6.54
CA CYS A 10 -6.54 -8.75 6.50
C CYS A 10 -7.25 -9.43 5.32
N LEU A 11 -6.50 -10.21 4.52
CA LEU A 11 -7.03 -11.13 3.53
C LEU A 11 -6.97 -12.60 3.96
N VAL A 12 -6.64 -12.92 5.22
CA VAL A 12 -6.75 -14.30 5.70
C VAL A 12 -8.24 -14.68 5.73
N PRO A 13 -8.67 -15.71 4.98
CA PRO A 13 -10.06 -16.14 4.95
C PRO A 13 -10.54 -16.50 6.36
N GLN A 14 -11.82 -16.24 6.65
CA GLN A 14 -12.42 -16.69 7.90
C GLN A 14 -12.27 -18.22 7.99
N ILE A 15 -11.57 -18.72 9.02
CA ILE A 15 -11.25 -20.15 9.16
C ILE A 15 -12.35 -20.95 9.85
N ALA A 16 -13.20 -20.29 10.64
CA ALA A 16 -14.33 -20.90 11.32
C ALA A 16 -15.39 -19.86 11.73
N ARG A 17 -16.64 -20.32 11.89
CA ARG A 17 -17.77 -19.54 12.41
C ARG A 17 -18.47 -20.31 13.52
N ALA A 18 -18.78 -19.65 14.63
CA ALA A 18 -19.64 -20.22 15.66
C ALA A 18 -21.11 -19.91 15.31
N GLU A 19 -21.92 -20.93 15.08
CA GLU A 19 -23.34 -20.80 14.75
C GLU A 19 -24.12 -21.98 15.36
N ASN A 20 -25.30 -21.72 15.92
CA ASN A 20 -26.17 -22.75 16.54
C ASN A 20 -25.45 -23.63 17.58
N ASN A 21 -24.64 -23.02 18.47
CA ASN A 21 -23.81 -23.70 19.47
C ASN A 21 -22.72 -24.64 18.92
N CYS A 22 -22.45 -24.61 17.62
CA CYS A 22 -21.42 -25.42 16.98
C CYS A 22 -20.36 -24.51 16.32
N LEU A 23 -19.09 -24.93 16.41
CA LEU A 23 -18.02 -24.32 15.62
C LEU A 23 -18.00 -24.98 14.24
N GLN A 24 -18.31 -24.22 13.21
CA GLN A 24 -18.29 -24.65 11.82
C GLN A 24 -16.97 -24.23 11.18
N PRO A 25 -16.09 -25.17 10.78
CA PRO A 25 -14.92 -24.84 9.99
C PRO A 25 -15.34 -24.32 8.61
N MET A 26 -14.53 -23.45 8.04
CA MET A 26 -14.76 -22.85 6.73
C MET A 26 -13.62 -23.24 5.77
N ASN A 27 -13.93 -23.33 4.48
CA ASN A 27 -12.95 -23.62 3.42
C ASN A 27 -12.73 -22.34 2.62
N ASP A 28 -11.53 -21.76 2.72
CA ASP A 28 -11.18 -20.49 2.05
C ASP A 28 -12.20 -19.36 2.29
N GLY A 29 -12.75 -19.30 3.51
CA GLY A 29 -13.73 -18.28 3.91
C GLY A 29 -15.17 -18.56 3.46
N LEU A 30 -15.42 -19.70 2.82
CA LEU A 30 -16.76 -20.18 2.44
C LEU A 30 -17.26 -21.26 3.41
N GLN A 31 -18.58 -21.31 3.62
CA GLN A 31 -19.20 -22.40 4.37
C GLN A 31 -19.01 -23.71 3.60
N LEU A 32 -18.55 -24.75 4.30
CA LEU A 32 -18.55 -26.11 3.76
C LEU A 32 -20.00 -26.49 3.45
N SER A 33 -20.27 -26.93 2.23
CA SER A 33 -21.61 -27.40 1.83
C SER A 33 -22.02 -28.55 2.75
N THR A 34 -23.10 -28.33 3.49
CA THR A 34 -23.65 -29.23 4.50
C THR A 34 -23.87 -30.64 3.96
N SER A 35 -23.12 -31.61 4.51
CA SER A 35 -23.49 -33.01 4.82
C SER A 35 -22.26 -33.93 4.76
N VAL A 36 -21.20 -33.61 5.51
CA VAL A 36 -20.13 -34.59 5.73
C VAL A 36 -20.09 -34.88 7.23
N ASP A 37 -20.62 -36.03 7.62
CA ASP A 37 -20.38 -36.60 8.94
C ASP A 37 -18.91 -37.00 8.98
N PHE A 38 -18.06 -36.08 9.45
CA PHE A 38 -16.65 -36.36 9.62
C PHE A 38 -16.50 -37.37 10.77
N VAL A 39 -16.14 -38.60 10.41
CA VAL A 39 -16.01 -39.73 11.35
C VAL A 39 -14.86 -39.52 12.33
N ASP A 40 -13.83 -38.75 11.94
CA ASP A 40 -12.70 -38.38 12.80
C ASP A 40 -12.07 -37.01 12.47
N ALA A 41 -11.30 -36.48 13.41
CA ALA A 41 -10.65 -35.17 13.28
C ALA A 41 -9.60 -35.11 12.16
N ILE A 42 -9.00 -36.26 11.80
CA ILE A 42 -7.98 -36.36 10.75
C ILE A 42 -8.63 -36.16 9.38
N SER A 43 -9.77 -36.80 9.13
CA SER A 43 -10.53 -36.61 7.89
C SER A 43 -11.00 -35.16 7.74
N LEU A 44 -11.41 -34.53 8.85
CA LEU A 44 -11.78 -33.11 8.85
C LEU A 44 -10.58 -32.20 8.52
N ALA A 45 -9.41 -32.44 9.13
CA ALA A 45 -8.21 -31.63 8.90
C ALA A 45 -7.78 -31.64 7.42
N ASN A 46 -7.97 -32.76 6.72
CA ASN A 46 -7.65 -32.87 5.29
C ASN A 46 -8.61 -32.09 4.36
N VAL A 47 -9.81 -31.77 4.85
CA VAL A 47 -10.84 -31.03 4.10
C VAL A 47 -10.81 -29.52 4.39
N VAL A 48 -10.31 -29.11 5.56
CA VAL A 48 -10.09 -27.70 5.88
C VAL A 48 -8.92 -27.19 5.03
N LYS A 49 -9.22 -26.27 4.11
CA LYS A 49 -8.25 -25.66 3.21
C LYS A 49 -8.09 -24.17 3.50
N PHE A 50 -6.85 -23.73 3.43
CA PHE A 50 -6.46 -22.31 3.57
C PHE A 50 -6.19 -21.64 2.21
N GLY A 51 -6.67 -22.21 1.10
CA GLY A 51 -6.47 -21.67 -0.24
C GLY A 51 -4.98 -21.55 -0.62
N LEU A 52 -4.60 -20.46 -1.29
CA LEU A 52 -3.21 -20.19 -1.70
C LEU A 52 -2.22 -20.10 -0.52
N TYR A 53 -2.73 -19.85 0.69
CA TYR A 53 -1.90 -19.80 1.90
C TYR A 53 -1.33 -21.16 2.29
N GLU A 54 -1.95 -22.28 1.89
CA GLU A 54 -1.39 -23.62 2.16
C GLU A 54 -0.01 -23.78 1.52
N ALA A 55 0.18 -23.27 0.31
CA ALA A 55 1.46 -23.37 -0.39
C ALA A 55 2.55 -22.59 0.35
N VAL A 56 2.26 -21.37 0.78
CA VAL A 56 3.20 -20.50 1.51
C VAL A 56 3.54 -21.09 2.88
N ILE A 57 2.56 -21.63 3.60
CA ILE A 57 2.77 -22.24 4.92
C ILE A 57 3.58 -23.54 4.79
N ASN A 58 3.31 -24.35 3.78
CA ASN A 58 4.01 -25.63 3.56
C ASN A 58 5.47 -25.44 3.14
N ASP A 59 5.79 -24.37 2.40
CA ASP A 59 7.15 -24.08 1.92
C ASP A 59 8.02 -23.37 2.98
N TRP A 60 7.41 -22.79 4.02
CA TRP A 60 8.13 -22.02 5.03
C TRP A 60 8.95 -22.90 5.98
N VAL A 61 10.27 -22.68 6.00
CA VAL A 61 11.20 -23.30 6.97
C VAL A 61 11.72 -22.25 7.96
N GLY A 62 11.10 -22.18 9.14
CA GLY A 62 11.51 -21.26 10.19
C GLY A 62 10.44 -21.07 11.27
N PRO A 63 10.70 -20.24 12.31
CA PRO A 63 9.73 -19.98 13.37
C PRO A 63 8.48 -19.27 12.85
N ILE A 64 7.28 -19.77 13.21
CA ILE A 64 5.98 -19.19 12.86
C ILE A 64 5.41 -18.45 14.07
N LYS A 65 4.94 -17.22 13.88
CA LYS A 65 4.21 -16.44 14.90
C LYS A 65 2.78 -16.21 14.43
N VAL A 66 1.81 -16.69 15.21
CA VAL A 66 0.38 -16.58 14.89
C VAL A 66 -0.24 -15.39 15.62
N ILE A 67 -1.01 -14.56 14.90
CA ILE A 67 -1.74 -13.42 15.46
C ILE A 67 -3.21 -13.55 15.06
N SER A 68 -4.13 -13.50 16.04
CA SER A 68 -5.57 -13.53 15.80
C SER A 68 -6.18 -12.12 15.86
N SER A 69 -7.18 -11.86 15.00
CA SER A 69 -7.97 -10.62 14.97
C SER A 69 -9.46 -10.97 14.90
N MET A 70 -10.31 -10.24 15.63
CA MET A 70 -11.77 -10.43 15.64
C MET A 70 -12.46 -9.09 15.35
N GLY A 71 -13.16 -8.98 14.22
CA GLY A 71 -13.92 -7.77 13.85
C GLY A 71 -14.54 -7.83 12.45
N LYS A 72 -15.62 -7.07 12.22
CA LYS A 72 -16.19 -6.87 10.87
C LYS A 72 -15.28 -5.90 10.11
N GLN A 73 -14.53 -6.39 9.12
CA GLN A 73 -13.82 -5.51 8.21
C GLN A 73 -14.72 -5.10 7.05
N ARG A 74 -14.94 -3.79 6.90
CA ARG A 74 -15.77 -3.18 5.84
C ARG A 74 -14.96 -2.58 4.71
N VAL A 75 -13.63 -2.60 4.82
CA VAL A 75 -12.68 -1.99 3.89
C VAL A 75 -11.66 -3.05 3.48
N LEU A 76 -11.36 -3.12 2.17
CA LEU A 76 -10.30 -3.94 1.61
C LEU A 76 -9.07 -3.04 1.39
N TYR A 77 -8.00 -3.29 2.16
CA TYR A 77 -6.71 -2.63 1.94
C TYR A 77 -5.90 -3.45 0.94
N ILE A 78 -5.39 -2.79 -0.09
CA ILE A 78 -4.53 -3.40 -1.11
C ILE A 78 -3.18 -2.71 -1.01
N LEU A 79 -2.14 -3.46 -0.64
CA LEU A 79 -0.78 -2.97 -0.62
C LEU A 79 -0.05 -3.45 -1.86
N LEU A 80 0.52 -2.49 -2.58
CA LEU A 80 1.24 -2.73 -3.81
C LEU A 80 2.69 -2.33 -3.57
N ASP A 81 3.56 -3.32 -3.66
CA ASP A 81 4.99 -3.09 -3.57
C ASP A 81 5.52 -2.79 -4.97
N PHE A 82 6.20 -1.67 -5.11
CA PHE A 82 6.84 -1.23 -6.34
C PHE A 82 8.34 -1.16 -6.09
N GLU A 83 9.13 -1.63 -7.04
CA GLU A 83 10.58 -1.44 -6.96
C GLU A 83 10.93 0.05 -6.89
N GLY A 84 12.04 0.36 -6.21
CA GLY A 84 12.57 1.71 -6.17
C GLY A 84 12.84 2.26 -7.57
N LEU A 85 12.70 3.58 -7.74
CA LEU A 85 13.03 4.29 -8.97
C LEU A 85 14.54 4.62 -8.98
N GLY A 86 15.15 4.70 -10.17
CA GLY A 86 16.58 4.98 -10.34
C GLY A 86 17.48 3.75 -10.28
N SER A 87 16.97 2.58 -10.71
CA SER A 87 17.80 1.38 -10.88
C SER A 87 18.80 1.58 -12.02
N PHE A 88 20.02 1.07 -11.88
CA PHE A 88 21.03 1.06 -12.95
C PHE A 88 20.60 0.24 -14.18
N GLU A 89 19.73 -0.74 -13.98
CA GLU A 89 19.30 -1.69 -15.01
C GLU A 89 18.09 -1.18 -15.81
N ARG A 90 17.51 -0.03 -15.43
CA ARG A 90 16.29 0.53 -16.03
C ARG A 90 16.53 1.85 -16.74
N SER A 91 15.79 2.06 -17.82
CA SER A 91 15.73 3.32 -18.54
C SER A 91 14.84 4.35 -17.82
N GLU A 92 15.08 5.63 -18.11
CA GLU A 92 14.24 6.73 -17.60
C GLU A 92 12.77 6.60 -18.02
N GLN A 93 12.51 5.98 -19.18
CA GLN A 93 11.14 5.73 -19.66
C GLN A 93 10.45 4.65 -18.81
N GLU A 94 11.11 3.55 -18.49
CA GLU A 94 10.54 2.49 -17.64
C GLU A 94 10.22 3.00 -16.23
N ASP A 95 11.13 3.77 -15.63
CA ASP A 95 10.92 4.39 -14.33
C ASP A 95 9.76 5.40 -14.35
N MET A 96 9.65 6.19 -15.42
CA MET A 96 8.50 7.08 -15.62
C MET A 96 7.19 6.28 -15.67
N LEU A 97 7.11 5.20 -16.46
CA LEU A 97 5.90 4.38 -16.59
C LEU A 97 5.52 3.73 -15.25
N LEU A 98 6.51 3.23 -14.50
CA LEU A 98 6.31 2.66 -13.17
C LEU A 98 5.75 3.71 -12.20
N SER A 99 6.27 4.94 -12.24
CA SER A 99 5.80 6.05 -11.40
C SER A 99 4.34 6.43 -11.69
N ILE A 100 3.94 6.47 -12.96
CA ILE A 100 2.56 6.76 -13.37
C ILE A 100 1.63 5.63 -12.91
N LEU A 101 2.03 4.37 -13.12
CA LEU A 101 1.24 3.22 -12.73
C LEU A 101 0.99 3.22 -11.22
N ASN A 102 2.04 3.47 -10.42
CA ASN A 102 1.94 3.59 -8.98
C ASN A 102 0.98 4.71 -8.55
N ALA A 103 1.03 5.88 -9.21
CA ALA A 103 0.15 7.00 -8.88
C ALA A 103 -1.32 6.81 -9.32
N ALA A 104 -1.57 6.04 -10.38
CA ALA A 104 -2.87 6.02 -11.05
C ALA A 104 -4.02 5.50 -10.16
N PHE A 105 -3.79 4.46 -9.36
CA PHE A 105 -4.83 3.83 -8.53
C PHE A 105 -4.56 3.90 -7.03
N SER A 106 -3.42 4.44 -6.61
CA SER A 106 -3.08 4.55 -5.20
C SER A 106 -3.92 5.61 -4.52
N ASN A 107 -4.61 5.23 -3.45
CA ASN A 107 -5.26 6.16 -2.52
C ASN A 107 -4.23 6.94 -1.68
N ILE A 108 -3.06 6.33 -1.46
CA ILE A 108 -1.90 6.93 -0.83
C ILE A 108 -0.64 6.30 -1.42
N THR A 109 0.35 7.12 -1.74
CA THR A 109 1.68 6.65 -2.11
C THR A 109 2.65 7.07 -1.01
N ILE A 110 3.24 6.09 -0.33
CA ILE A 110 4.22 6.35 0.74
C ILE A 110 5.63 6.33 0.14
N PHE A 111 6.23 7.51 0.02
CA PHE A 111 7.63 7.67 -0.37
C PHE A 111 8.53 7.60 0.87
N ASN A 112 9.23 6.47 1.04
CA ASN A 112 10.16 6.27 2.14
C ASN A 112 11.54 6.85 1.81
N LYS A 113 11.96 7.89 2.53
CA LYS A 113 13.30 8.47 2.43
C LYS A 113 14.09 8.25 3.72
N LYS A 114 15.41 8.10 3.62
CA LYS A 114 16.30 7.99 4.78
C LYS A 114 17.06 9.27 5.11
N ASP A 115 17.28 10.14 4.12
CA ASP A 115 18.13 11.31 4.32
C ASP A 115 17.33 12.55 4.69
N PHE A 116 17.93 13.34 5.58
CA PHE A 116 17.41 14.59 6.08
C PHE A 116 17.26 15.68 5.01
N HIS A 117 18.01 15.60 3.90
CA HIS A 117 17.94 16.57 2.82
C HIS A 117 17.30 16.00 1.56
N LEU A 118 16.58 16.85 0.84
CA LEU A 118 16.14 16.52 -0.52
C LEU A 118 17.37 16.58 -1.45
N ASP A 119 17.82 15.40 -1.84
CA ASP A 119 18.97 15.15 -2.71
C ASP A 119 18.57 15.13 -4.20
N LYS A 120 19.58 15.03 -5.06
CA LYS A 120 19.40 14.95 -6.51
C LYS A 120 18.61 13.71 -6.94
N GLU A 121 18.70 12.61 -6.19
CA GLU A 121 17.96 11.38 -6.48
C GLU A 121 16.46 11.57 -6.26
N THR A 122 16.07 12.22 -5.16
CA THR A 122 14.69 12.58 -4.87
C THR A 122 14.14 13.57 -5.89
N GLU A 123 14.95 14.58 -6.28
CA GLU A 123 14.55 15.50 -7.36
C GLU A 123 14.36 14.75 -8.69
N ALA A 124 15.24 13.80 -9.03
CA ALA A 124 15.10 12.98 -10.23
C ALA A 124 13.81 12.14 -10.20
N VAL A 125 13.44 11.58 -9.05
CA VAL A 125 12.14 10.90 -8.87
C VAL A 125 10.98 11.84 -9.18
N PHE A 126 11.00 13.06 -8.65
CA PHE A 126 9.93 14.04 -8.93
C PHE A 126 9.90 14.46 -10.40
N GLN A 127 11.05 14.59 -11.06
CA GLN A 127 11.10 14.83 -12.50
C GLN A 127 10.49 13.68 -13.30
N ARG A 128 10.68 12.42 -12.89
CA ARG A 128 10.05 11.26 -13.55
C ARG A 128 8.53 11.29 -13.43
N PHE A 129 8.00 11.60 -12.25
CA PHE A 129 6.56 11.83 -12.08
C PHE A 129 6.08 13.00 -12.96
N GLN A 130 6.83 14.10 -13.01
CA GLN A 130 6.50 15.27 -13.81
C GLN A 130 6.47 14.98 -15.31
N ASN A 131 7.42 14.21 -15.83
CA ASN A 131 7.45 13.77 -17.23
C ASN A 131 6.22 12.92 -17.57
N GLY A 132 5.77 12.09 -16.62
CA GLY A 132 4.60 11.25 -16.76
C GLY A 132 3.26 11.98 -16.78
N VAL A 133 3.20 13.23 -16.33
CA VAL A 133 1.96 14.04 -16.29
C VAL A 133 1.30 14.15 -17.66
N SER A 134 2.10 14.29 -18.73
CA SER A 134 1.60 14.39 -20.10
C SER A 134 0.81 13.15 -20.58
N LEU A 135 1.09 11.98 -19.97
CA LEU A 135 0.45 10.71 -20.31
C LEU A 135 -0.83 10.46 -19.50
N VAL A 136 -1.06 11.26 -18.46
CA VAL A 136 -2.23 11.21 -17.58
C VAL A 136 -3.43 11.80 -18.33
N LYS A 137 -4.40 10.95 -18.65
CA LYS A 137 -5.70 11.43 -19.13
C LYS A 137 -6.54 11.86 -17.95
N ALA A 138 -7.32 12.93 -18.12
CA ALA A 138 -8.26 13.37 -17.10
C ALA A 138 -9.33 12.28 -16.88
N ASP A 139 -9.17 11.51 -15.80
CA ASP A 139 -10.18 10.57 -15.30
C ASP A 139 -10.48 10.92 -13.85
N SER A 140 -11.75 11.18 -13.55
CA SER A 140 -12.25 11.51 -12.21
C SER A 140 -12.01 10.44 -11.15
N LYS A 141 -11.62 9.21 -11.53
CA LYS A 141 -11.38 8.07 -10.62
C LYS A 141 -9.92 7.78 -10.36
N LEU A 142 -9.03 8.25 -11.23
CA LEU A 142 -7.60 7.98 -11.16
C LEU A 142 -6.87 9.20 -10.64
N PHE A 143 -5.64 9.01 -10.15
CA PHE A 143 -4.74 10.12 -9.85
C PHE A 143 -5.28 11.08 -8.75
N ARG A 144 -5.84 10.49 -7.68
CA ARG A 144 -6.41 11.23 -6.53
C ARG A 144 -5.78 10.82 -5.20
N GLY A 145 -4.62 10.18 -5.25
CA GLY A 145 -3.95 9.69 -4.05
C GLY A 145 -3.38 10.82 -3.20
N LEU A 146 -3.13 10.55 -1.93
CA LEU A 146 -2.26 11.40 -1.12
C LEU A 146 -0.79 11.05 -1.41
N PHE A 147 0.04 12.05 -1.68
CA PHE A 147 1.49 11.84 -1.69
C PHE A 147 2.03 11.99 -0.26
N HIS A 148 2.45 10.89 0.35
CA HIS A 148 2.94 10.89 1.74
C HIS A 148 4.45 10.61 1.76
N MET A 149 5.25 11.56 2.23
CA MET A 149 6.69 11.38 2.42
C MET A 149 6.99 10.98 3.87
N ALA A 150 7.55 9.78 4.04
CA ALA A 150 8.02 9.29 5.33
C ALA A 150 9.55 9.38 5.36
N ILE A 151 10.09 10.35 6.09
CA ILE A 151 11.53 10.60 6.19
C ILE A 151 12.04 10.00 7.49
N LYS A 152 12.91 9.00 7.41
CA LYS A 152 13.38 8.21 8.55
C LYS A 152 14.58 8.83 9.22
N ASP A 153 14.82 8.39 10.46
CA ASP A 153 16.00 8.69 11.25
C ASP A 153 16.20 10.20 11.49
N VAL A 154 15.09 10.91 11.75
CA VAL A 154 15.06 12.36 12.02
C VAL A 154 15.12 12.62 13.53
N ASP A 155 15.99 13.53 13.97
CA ASP A 155 16.01 14.00 15.36
C ASP A 155 14.85 14.98 15.61
N ASN A 156 14.31 14.97 16.83
CA ASN A 156 13.21 15.86 17.23
C ASN A 156 13.59 17.34 17.08
N SER A 157 14.87 17.70 17.25
CA SER A 157 15.33 19.08 17.04
C SER A 157 15.16 19.56 15.60
N ASP A 158 15.16 18.63 14.63
CA ASP A 158 15.31 18.97 13.22
C ASP A 158 13.99 18.84 12.43
N VAL A 159 12.92 18.34 13.08
CA VAL A 159 11.60 18.08 12.46
C VAL A 159 11.04 19.33 11.78
N GLU A 160 11.07 20.47 12.45
CA GLU A 160 10.49 21.72 11.94
C GLU A 160 11.29 22.28 10.75
N ASP A 161 12.62 22.21 10.83
CA ASP A 161 13.49 22.69 9.76
C ASP A 161 13.41 21.78 8.53
N LEU A 162 13.31 20.46 8.72
CA LEU A 162 13.05 19.50 7.66
C LEU A 162 11.72 19.77 6.96
N LYS A 163 10.63 19.95 7.72
CA LYS A 163 9.31 20.24 7.13
C LYS A 163 9.37 21.52 6.29
N LYS A 164 10.02 22.58 6.79
CA LYS A 164 10.20 23.83 6.03
C LYS A 164 11.02 23.63 4.76
N GLU A 165 12.16 22.92 4.84
CA GLU A 165 13.02 22.66 3.70
C GLU A 165 12.28 21.88 2.60
N PHE A 166 11.64 20.77 2.96
CA PHE A 166 10.93 19.93 2.01
C PHE A 166 9.73 20.63 1.40
N CYS A 167 8.90 21.31 2.21
CA CYS A 167 7.77 22.10 1.70
C CYS A 167 8.25 23.14 0.68
N SER A 168 9.31 23.89 1.01
CA SER A 168 9.87 24.92 0.12
C SER A 168 10.36 24.33 -1.20
N LYS A 169 11.13 23.24 -1.15
CA LYS A 169 11.67 22.58 -2.36
C LYS A 169 10.57 21.95 -3.22
N ILE A 170 9.59 21.29 -2.61
CA ILE A 170 8.45 20.72 -3.33
C ILE A 170 7.65 21.82 -4.03
N GLN A 171 7.38 22.93 -3.33
CA GLN A 171 6.71 24.09 -3.92
C GLN A 171 7.51 24.67 -5.09
N GLN A 172 8.83 24.81 -4.94
CA GLN A 172 9.71 25.27 -6.01
C GLN A 172 9.64 24.36 -7.23
N ILE A 173 9.69 23.03 -7.05
CA ILE A 173 9.59 22.06 -8.15
C ILE A 173 8.22 22.15 -8.82
N CYS A 174 7.14 22.22 -8.03
CA CYS A 174 5.78 22.31 -8.54
C CYS A 174 5.47 23.64 -9.23
N SER A 175 6.17 24.73 -8.89
CA SER A 175 6.04 26.03 -9.55
C SER A 175 6.67 26.08 -10.96
N LYS A 176 7.52 25.10 -11.32
CA LYS A 176 8.16 25.06 -12.64
C LYS A 176 7.18 24.74 -13.78
N SER A 177 6.01 24.17 -13.47
CA SER A 177 4.98 23.81 -14.45
C SER A 177 3.60 24.21 -13.95
N GLN A 178 2.74 24.72 -14.85
CA GLN A 178 1.34 25.00 -14.54
C GLN A 178 0.56 23.71 -14.24
N GLU A 179 0.96 22.59 -14.86
CA GLU A 179 0.44 21.26 -14.61
C GLU A 179 1.53 20.41 -13.94
N ASN A 180 1.56 20.41 -12.61
CA ASN A 180 2.55 19.65 -11.84
C ASN A 180 2.04 18.28 -11.42
N PHE A 181 2.97 17.36 -11.14
CA PHE A 181 2.63 15.99 -10.76
C PHE A 181 1.78 15.93 -9.48
N LEU A 182 2.00 16.79 -8.48
CA LEU A 182 1.18 16.77 -7.27
C LEU A 182 -0.29 17.05 -7.57
N THR A 183 -0.58 18.10 -8.31
CA THR A 183 -1.96 18.49 -8.66
C THR A 183 -2.62 17.48 -9.61
N LYS A 184 -1.85 16.92 -10.55
CA LYS A 184 -2.38 16.00 -11.57
C LYS A 184 -2.45 14.55 -11.13
N MET A 185 -1.59 14.11 -10.21
CA MET A 185 -1.47 12.72 -9.75
C MET A 185 -1.96 12.49 -8.32
N TYR A 186 -1.87 13.52 -7.47
CA TYR A 186 -2.04 13.38 -6.01
C TYR A 186 -2.98 14.43 -5.39
N GLY A 187 -3.94 14.94 -6.17
CA GLY A 187 -4.93 15.91 -5.68
C GLY A 187 -4.34 17.23 -5.15
N GLY A 188 -3.07 17.52 -5.40
CA GLY A 188 -2.38 18.75 -5.02
C GLY A 188 -1.87 18.81 -3.58
N SER A 189 -2.01 17.74 -2.80
CA SER A 189 -1.59 17.72 -1.40
C SER A 189 -0.41 16.76 -1.17
N VAL A 190 0.49 17.17 -0.29
CA VAL A 190 1.60 16.36 0.20
C VAL A 190 1.59 16.36 1.72
N GLU A 191 1.79 15.19 2.31
CA GLU A 191 1.98 15.04 3.76
C GLU A 191 3.41 14.60 4.04
N ILE A 192 4.07 15.26 4.99
CA ILE A 192 5.47 14.98 5.35
C ILE A 192 5.51 14.53 6.81
N CYS A 193 5.87 13.27 7.00
CA CYS A 193 6.08 12.66 8.30
C CYS A 193 7.58 12.51 8.55
N ALA A 194 8.08 13.22 9.56
CA ALA A 194 9.42 13.00 10.09
C ALA A 194 9.37 11.86 11.11
N MET A 195 10.03 10.75 10.80
CA MET A 195 10.04 9.56 11.63
C MET A 195 11.31 9.53 12.48
N PRO A 196 11.18 9.34 13.81
CA PRO A 196 12.31 9.17 14.71
C PRO A 196 13.16 7.94 14.37
N PHE A 197 14.32 7.82 15.00
CA PHE A 197 15.10 6.58 14.95
C PHE A 197 14.30 5.38 15.43
N PHE A 198 14.48 4.22 14.80
CA PHE A 198 13.73 3.00 15.10
C PHE A 198 13.77 2.56 16.58
N ASN A 199 14.83 2.89 17.31
CA ASN A 199 15.01 2.55 18.73
C ASN A 199 14.22 3.46 19.68
N ARG A 200 13.59 4.52 19.18
CA ARG A 200 12.79 5.49 19.95
C ARG A 200 11.32 5.04 20.03
N PRO A 201 10.66 5.12 21.19
CA PRO A 201 9.24 4.77 21.30
C PRO A 201 8.34 5.60 20.36
N GLU A 202 8.71 6.86 20.12
CA GLU A 202 8.05 7.81 19.21
C GLU A 202 8.00 7.29 17.76
N TYR A 203 8.91 6.39 17.37
CA TYR A 203 8.84 5.72 16.06
C TYR A 203 7.52 4.98 15.87
N HIS A 204 7.04 4.29 16.91
CA HIS A 204 5.76 3.57 16.83
C HIS A 204 4.55 4.50 16.81
N GLU A 205 4.68 5.70 17.37
CA GLU A 205 3.66 6.75 17.27
C GLU A 205 3.59 7.26 15.83
N SER A 206 4.72 7.55 15.19
CA SER A 206 4.73 7.97 13.78
C SER A 206 4.09 6.94 12.82
N ILE A 207 4.27 5.64 13.07
CA ILE A 207 3.60 4.57 12.30
C ILE A 207 2.08 4.58 12.55
N ARG A 208 1.65 4.87 13.79
CA ARG A 208 0.23 4.97 14.12
C ARG A 208 -0.39 6.19 13.44
N ASP A 209 0.31 7.31 13.39
CA ASP A 209 -0.16 8.52 12.71
C ASP A 209 -0.37 8.24 11.22
N ILE A 210 0.57 7.55 10.57
CA ILE A 210 0.40 7.08 9.18
C ILE A 210 -0.84 6.18 9.05
N ALA A 211 -1.07 5.26 9.99
CA ALA A 211 -2.24 4.39 9.96
C ALA A 211 -3.56 5.19 10.09
N VAL A 212 -3.59 6.23 10.93
CA VAL A 212 -4.74 7.14 11.04
C VAL A 212 -4.99 7.85 9.71
N VAL A 213 -3.95 8.38 9.08
CA VAL A 213 -4.05 9.00 7.75
C VAL A 213 -4.63 8.02 6.72
N VAL A 214 -4.14 6.78 6.70
CA VAL A 214 -4.63 5.73 5.78
C VAL A 214 -6.11 5.43 6.01
N ASP A 215 -6.56 5.39 7.27
CA ASP A 215 -7.96 5.13 7.63
C ASP A 215 -8.89 6.29 7.31
N GLU A 216 -8.40 7.53 7.34
CA GLU A 216 -9.17 8.74 7.01
C GLU A 216 -9.31 8.94 5.49
N ILE A 217 -8.41 8.37 4.68
CA ILE A 217 -8.50 8.48 3.23
C ILE A 217 -9.70 7.70 2.69
N PRO A 218 -10.61 8.35 1.94
CA PRO A 218 -11.76 7.67 1.38
C PRO A 218 -11.33 6.68 0.29
N GLY A 219 -11.91 5.48 0.30
CA GLY A 219 -11.66 4.48 -0.73
C GLY A 219 -12.15 4.95 -2.11
N SER A 220 -11.33 4.75 -3.15
CA SER A 220 -11.68 5.13 -4.54
C SER A 220 -12.69 4.19 -5.20
N TYR A 221 -12.88 2.99 -4.66
CA TYR A 221 -13.70 1.94 -5.25
C TYR A 221 -14.68 1.36 -4.24
N SER A 222 -15.94 1.19 -4.66
CA SER A 222 -16.99 0.56 -3.85
C SER A 222 -17.07 -0.95 -4.01
N ILE A 223 -16.49 -1.51 -5.08
CA ILE A 223 -16.47 -2.95 -5.37
C ILE A 223 -15.13 -3.39 -5.98
N GLY A 224 -14.60 -4.53 -5.54
CA GLY A 224 -13.30 -5.05 -6.01
C GLY A 224 -13.27 -5.38 -7.50
N LYS A 225 -14.40 -5.79 -8.10
CA LYS A 225 -14.48 -6.06 -9.55
C LYS A 225 -14.21 -4.81 -10.39
N ALA A 226 -14.65 -3.64 -9.94
CA ALA A 226 -14.39 -2.37 -10.63
C ALA A 226 -12.91 -1.99 -10.53
N PHE A 227 -12.33 -2.09 -9.34
CA PHE A 227 -10.89 -1.89 -9.12
C PHE A 227 -10.05 -2.77 -10.05
N LEU A 228 -10.32 -4.09 -10.06
CA LEU A 228 -9.55 -5.03 -10.88
C LEU A 228 -9.65 -4.73 -12.38
N ARG A 229 -10.84 -4.34 -12.86
CA ARG A 229 -11.04 -3.96 -14.26
C ARG A 229 -10.23 -2.71 -14.61
N ASP A 230 -10.29 -1.69 -13.77
CA ASP A 230 -9.67 -0.39 -14.05
C ASP A 230 -8.14 -0.49 -13.94
N VAL A 231 -7.59 -1.24 -12.97
CA VAL A 231 -6.16 -1.56 -12.90
C VAL A 231 -5.68 -2.29 -14.15
N LYS A 232 -6.39 -3.34 -14.60
CA LYS A 232 -6.04 -4.06 -15.83
C LYS A 232 -6.02 -3.13 -17.04
N LEU A 233 -7.03 -2.26 -17.15
CA LEU A 233 -7.11 -1.30 -18.25
C LEU A 233 -5.93 -0.33 -18.25
N ILE A 234 -5.56 0.22 -17.09
CA ILE A 234 -4.42 1.14 -16.96
C ILE A 234 -3.12 0.44 -17.33
N ILE A 235 -2.88 -0.77 -16.80
CA ILE A 235 -1.69 -1.55 -17.16
C ILE A 235 -1.65 -1.76 -18.67
N SER A 236 -2.74 -2.24 -19.28
CA SER A 236 -2.81 -2.40 -20.73
C SER A 236 -2.57 -1.10 -21.50
N GLN A 237 -3.11 0.03 -21.05
CA GLN A 237 -2.90 1.34 -21.68
C GLN A 237 -1.45 1.84 -21.56
N ILE A 238 -0.78 1.56 -20.46
CA ILE A 238 0.62 1.92 -20.24
C ILE A 238 1.53 1.03 -21.10
N THR A 239 1.25 -0.27 -21.15
CA THR A 239 2.03 -1.25 -21.95
C THR A 239 1.81 -1.14 -23.46
N THR A 240 0.66 -0.64 -23.93
CA THR A 240 0.36 -0.50 -25.37
C THR A 240 0.75 0.86 -25.96
N LYS A 241 1.34 1.76 -25.17
CA LYS A 241 1.81 3.07 -25.60
C LYS A 241 3.24 3.05 -26.18
N ASP A 242 3.73 1.89 -26.59
CA ASP A 242 4.92 1.73 -27.43
C ASP A 242 4.66 2.20 -28.88
#